data_AF-A0A427XS60-F1
#
_entry.id   AF-A0A427XS60-F1
#
_cell.length_a   1.000
_cell.length_b   1.000
_cell.length_c   1.000
_cell.angle_alpha   90.00
_cell.angle_beta   90.00
_cell.angle_gamma   90.00
#
_symmetry.space_group_name_H-M   'P 1'
#
loop_
_entity.id
_entity.type
_entity.pdbx_description
1 polymer ?
#
loop_
_entity_poly.entity_id
_entity_poly.type
_entity_poly.pdbx_seq_one_letter_code
_entity_poly.pdbx_strand_id
1 'polypeptide(L)'
;MDFQTRHPQPFSAVEASHLDVSTIVAEIARLQNSLAHLDVSQTELAAFLAEEEDVDLRAAWSENEGVIASQRERIALLRAVLTEKVGADSLAHYGVPSDTTAAAPAPSAATTATPTTTAQTHGPTPAPAPAPAPLNGSTANGTSTGGGQPQAISGEQMAVDEDDGLHL
;
A
#
# COMPACT_ATOMS: atom_id res chain seq x y z
N MET A 1 -11.57 -17.57 -18.85
CA MET A 1 -11.45 -16.13 -19.19
C MET A 1 -10.01 -15.82 -19.56
N ASP A 2 -9.79 -15.00 -20.57
CA ASP A 2 -8.47 -14.42 -20.88
C ASP A 2 -8.37 -13.04 -20.22
N PHE A 3 -7.90 -12.98 -18.97
CA PHE A 3 -7.67 -11.71 -18.26
C PHE A 3 -6.28 -11.17 -18.61
N GLN A 4 -6.20 -10.04 -19.30
CA GLN A 4 -4.93 -9.40 -19.69
C GLN A 4 -4.55 -8.29 -18.70
N THR A 5 -3.39 -8.43 -18.07
CA THR A 5 -2.78 -7.41 -17.20
C THR A 5 -1.80 -6.56 -18.00
N ARG A 6 -1.66 -5.28 -17.65
CA ARG A 6 -0.61 -4.42 -18.24
C ARG A 6 0.66 -4.46 -17.42
N HIS A 7 0.54 -4.76 -16.12
CA HIS A 7 1.66 -4.89 -15.20
C HIS A 7 1.96 -6.37 -14.92
N PRO A 8 3.23 -6.72 -14.63
CA PRO A 8 3.57 -8.07 -14.19
C PRO A 8 2.82 -8.40 -12.89
N GLN A 9 2.22 -9.58 -12.86
CA GLN A 9 1.53 -10.11 -11.69
C GLN A 9 2.27 -11.33 -11.15
N PRO A 10 2.22 -11.58 -9.83
CA PRO A 10 2.87 -12.73 -9.20
C PRO A 10 2.21 -14.07 -9.57
N PHE A 11 1.02 -14.04 -10.16
CA PHE A 11 0.30 -15.20 -10.63
C PHE A 11 -0.68 -14.82 -11.75
N SER A 12 -1.06 -15.82 -12.54
CA SER A 12 -2.07 -15.76 -13.59
C SER A 12 -3.48 -15.98 -13.04
N ALA A 13 -4.51 -15.68 -13.85
CA ALA A 13 -5.90 -15.97 -13.50
C ALA A 13 -6.16 -17.46 -13.27
N VAL A 14 -5.48 -18.34 -14.03
CA VAL A 14 -5.58 -19.79 -13.88
C VAL A 14 -5.01 -20.23 -12.53
N GLU A 15 -3.85 -19.71 -12.12
CA GLU A 15 -3.28 -20.01 -10.80
C GLU A 15 -4.18 -19.50 -9.67
N ALA A 16 -4.70 -18.27 -9.80
CA ALA A 16 -5.64 -17.70 -8.83
C ALA A 16 -6.92 -18.54 -8.67
N SER A 17 -7.40 -19.19 -9.74
CA SER A 17 -8.61 -20.05 -9.68
C SER A 17 -8.46 -21.24 -8.73
N HIS A 18 -7.23 -21.67 -8.46
CA HIS A 18 -6.91 -22.76 -7.53
C HIS A 18 -6.85 -22.30 -6.06
N LEU A 19 -6.77 -21.00 -5.79
CA LEU A 19 -6.80 -20.46 -4.42
C LEU A 19 -8.19 -20.64 -3.80
N ASP A 20 -8.29 -20.93 -2.52
CA ASP A 20 -9.57 -21.00 -1.84
C ASP A 20 -10.23 -19.61 -1.71
N VAL A 21 -11.55 -19.59 -1.55
CA VAL A 21 -12.34 -18.35 -1.47
C VAL A 21 -11.87 -17.46 -0.33
N SER A 22 -11.50 -18.04 0.82
CA SER A 22 -11.08 -17.24 1.98
C SER A 22 -9.74 -16.55 1.75
N THR A 23 -8.79 -17.23 1.10
CA THR A 23 -7.52 -16.65 0.68
C THR A 23 -7.71 -15.53 -0.33
N ILE A 24 -8.57 -15.71 -1.33
CA ILE A 24 -8.85 -14.66 -2.32
C ILE A 24 -9.44 -13.41 -1.64
N VAL A 25 -10.40 -13.58 -0.74
CA VAL A 25 -11.02 -12.47 -0.01
C VAL A 25 -10.02 -11.76 0.90
N ALA A 26 -9.21 -12.52 1.65
CA ALA A 26 -8.16 -11.96 2.51
C ALA A 26 -7.14 -11.15 1.71
N GLU A 27 -6.74 -11.66 0.54
CA GLU A 27 -5.80 -10.97 -0.34
C GLU A 27 -6.41 -9.69 -0.94
N ILE A 28 -7.68 -9.70 -1.35
CA ILE A 28 -8.39 -8.48 -1.80
C ILE A 28 -8.37 -7.43 -0.69
N ALA A 29 -8.72 -7.80 0.54
CA ALA A 29 -8.75 -6.87 1.68
C ALA A 29 -7.36 -6.30 1.99
N ARG A 30 -6.32 -7.14 1.96
CA ARG A 30 -4.91 -6.72 2.14
C ARG A 30 -4.48 -5.71 1.08
N LEU A 31 -4.79 -5.98 -0.20
CA LEU A 31 -4.45 -5.09 -1.31
C LEU A 31 -5.22 -3.78 -1.23
N GLN A 32 -6.50 -3.79 -0.83
CA GLN A 32 -7.28 -2.57 -0.60
C GLN A 32 -6.68 -1.71 0.52
N ASN A 33 -6.24 -2.32 1.62
CA ASN A 33 -5.58 -1.58 2.68
C ASN A 33 -4.23 -0.98 2.21
N SER A 34 -3.44 -1.75 1.47
CA SER A 34 -2.20 -1.26 0.85
C SER A 34 -2.45 -0.08 -0.09
N LEU A 35 -3.47 -0.16 -0.95
CA LEU A 35 -3.88 0.95 -1.83
C LEU A 35 -4.27 2.20 -1.03
N ALA A 36 -5.02 2.05 0.07
CA ALA A 36 -5.38 3.20 0.90
C ALA A 36 -4.15 3.90 1.48
N HIS A 37 -3.14 3.15 1.91
CA HIS A 37 -1.87 3.73 2.37
C HIS A 37 -1.08 4.39 1.24
N LEU A 38 -1.05 3.79 0.04
CA LEU A 38 -0.40 4.37 -1.12
C LEU A 38 -1.08 5.66 -1.58
N ASP A 39 -2.42 5.73 -1.60
CA ASP A 39 -3.16 6.93 -1.97
C ASP A 39 -2.92 8.08 -0.98
N VAL A 40 -2.79 7.78 0.33
CA VAL A 40 -2.36 8.77 1.34
C VAL A 40 -0.95 9.26 1.05
N SER A 41 0.00 8.34 0.83
CA SER A 41 1.39 8.69 0.50
C SER A 41 1.49 9.53 -0.77
N GLN A 42 0.70 9.22 -1.82
CA GLN A 42 0.66 10.03 -3.04
C GLN A 42 0.14 11.44 -2.79
N THR A 43 -0.86 11.58 -1.90
CA THR A 43 -1.41 12.89 -1.53
C THR A 43 -0.37 13.72 -0.77
N GLU A 44 0.35 13.10 0.16
CA GLU A 44 1.43 13.75 0.92
C GLU A 44 2.60 14.16 0.02
N LEU A 45 3.10 13.24 -0.82
CA LEU A 45 4.17 13.52 -1.78
C LEU A 45 3.78 14.63 -2.77
N ALA A 46 2.55 14.63 -3.26
CA ALA A 46 2.05 15.67 -4.15
C ALA A 46 2.00 17.04 -3.45
N ALA A 47 1.66 17.09 -2.16
CA ALA A 47 1.68 18.32 -1.38
C ALA A 47 3.11 18.88 -1.24
N PHE A 48 4.09 18.04 -0.89
CA PHE A 48 5.50 18.45 -0.81
C PHE A 48 6.05 18.92 -2.16
N LEU A 49 5.75 18.17 -3.22
CA LEU A 49 6.17 18.51 -4.58
C LEU A 49 5.56 19.80 -5.13
N ALA A 50 4.43 20.26 -4.56
CA ALA A 50 3.83 21.54 -4.91
C ALA A 50 4.54 22.73 -4.24
N GLU A 51 5.19 22.50 -3.09
CA GLU A 51 5.96 23.51 -2.37
C GLU A 51 7.40 23.59 -2.90
N GLU A 52 8.02 22.43 -3.13
CA GLU A 52 9.41 22.33 -3.59
C GLU A 52 9.57 21.16 -4.56
N GLU A 53 10.23 21.44 -5.69
CA GLU A 53 10.54 20.43 -6.68
C GLU A 53 11.74 19.60 -6.20
N ASP A 54 11.48 18.35 -5.80
CA ASP A 54 12.48 17.39 -5.35
C ASP A 54 12.46 16.13 -6.23
N VAL A 55 13.64 15.78 -6.76
CA VAL A 55 13.81 14.67 -7.71
C VAL A 55 13.53 13.31 -7.06
N ASP A 56 13.92 13.13 -5.80
CA ASP A 56 13.73 11.88 -5.07
C ASP A 56 12.25 11.71 -4.70
N LEU A 57 11.57 12.77 -4.27
CA LEU A 57 10.12 12.75 -4.03
C LEU A 57 9.34 12.49 -5.32
N ARG A 58 9.77 13.06 -6.45
CA ARG A 58 9.15 12.80 -7.75
C ARG A 58 9.35 11.36 -8.21
N ALA A 59 10.53 10.79 -7.97
CA ALA A 59 10.80 9.39 -8.26
C ALA A 59 9.92 8.46 -7.40
N ALA A 60 9.83 8.70 -6.10
CA ALA A 60 8.97 7.93 -5.19
C ALA A 60 7.49 8.02 -5.59
N TRP A 61 7.02 9.22 -5.97
CA TRP A 61 5.65 9.43 -6.43
C TRP A 61 5.35 8.61 -7.70
N SER A 62 6.27 8.64 -8.68
CA SER A 62 6.15 7.88 -9.93
C SER A 62 6.22 6.36 -9.71
N GLU A 63 7.10 5.88 -8.81
CA GLU A 63 7.17 4.47 -8.46
C GLU A 63 5.87 3.97 -7.82
N ASN A 64 5.31 4.76 -6.89
CA ASN A 64 4.03 4.46 -6.25
C ASN A 64 2.89 4.35 -7.28
N GLU A 65 2.86 5.17 -8.34
CA GLU A 65 1.85 5.04 -9.40
C GLU A 65 1.87 3.66 -10.06
N GLY A 66 3.06 3.16 -10.39
CA GLY A 66 3.23 1.82 -10.96
C GLY A 66 2.76 0.72 -10.01
N VAL A 67 3.08 0.84 -8.72
CA VAL A 67 2.64 -0.10 -7.69
C VAL A 67 1.12 -0.08 -7.54
N ILE A 68 0.51 1.11 -7.46
CA ILE A 68 -0.94 1.29 -7.40
C ILE A 68 -1.62 0.63 -8.60
N ALA A 69 -1.10 0.87 -9.81
CA ALA A 69 -1.67 0.31 -11.03
C ALA A 69 -1.60 -1.23 -11.04
N SER A 70 -0.46 -1.81 -10.66
CA SER A 70 -0.30 -3.26 -10.52
C SER A 70 -1.25 -3.86 -9.47
N GLN A 71 -1.40 -3.22 -8.31
CA GLN A 71 -2.28 -3.70 -7.24
C GLN A 71 -3.76 -3.63 -7.63
N ARG A 72 -4.19 -2.55 -8.32
CA ARG A 72 -5.56 -2.43 -8.84
C ARG A 72 -5.88 -3.55 -9.85
N GLU A 73 -4.94 -3.86 -10.75
CA GLU A 73 -5.09 -4.98 -11.69
C GLU A 73 -5.17 -6.34 -10.98
N ARG A 74 -4.38 -6.53 -9.92
CA ARG A 74 -4.45 -7.75 -9.11
C ARG A 74 -5.80 -7.92 -8.42
N ILE A 75 -6.34 -6.85 -7.85
CA ILE A 75 -7.69 -6.87 -7.26
C ILE A 75 -8.72 -7.23 -8.34
N ALA A 76 -8.64 -6.64 -9.52
CA ALA A 76 -9.57 -6.93 -10.62
C ALA A 76 -9.50 -8.41 -11.06
N LEU A 77 -8.29 -8.97 -11.17
CA LEU A 77 -8.09 -10.39 -11.46
C LEU A 77 -8.70 -11.28 -10.37
N LEU A 78 -8.41 -11.00 -9.10
CA LEU A 78 -8.93 -11.77 -7.97
C LEU A 78 -10.45 -11.67 -7.84
N ARG A 79 -11.03 -10.50 -8.11
CA ARG A 79 -12.49 -10.30 -8.16
C ARG A 79 -13.12 -11.12 -9.28
N ALA A 80 -12.55 -11.12 -10.47
CA ALA A 80 -13.06 -11.90 -11.60
C ALA A 80 -13.08 -13.40 -11.26
N VAL A 81 -11.98 -13.91 -10.70
CA VAL A 81 -11.87 -15.31 -10.26
C VAL A 81 -12.86 -15.61 -9.13
N LEU A 82 -12.98 -14.73 -8.13
CA LEU A 82 -13.94 -14.92 -7.05
C LEU A 82 -15.38 -14.99 -7.60
N THR A 83 -15.72 -14.08 -8.51
CA THR A 83 -17.03 -14.02 -9.17
C THR A 83 -17.35 -15.33 -9.89
N GLU A 84 -16.38 -15.92 -10.59
CA GLU A 84 -16.54 -17.21 -11.26
C GLU A 84 -16.77 -18.35 -10.25
N LYS A 85 -16.11 -18.30 -9.09
CA LYS A 85 -16.18 -19.37 -8.08
C LYS A 85 -17.47 -19.37 -7.27
N VAL A 86 -17.97 -18.20 -6.87
CA VAL A 86 -19.13 -18.10 -5.96
C VAL A 86 -20.37 -17.48 -6.60
N GLY A 87 -20.25 -16.96 -7.82
CA GLY A 87 -21.29 -16.18 -8.50
C GLY A 87 -21.29 -14.71 -8.07
N ALA A 88 -21.74 -13.83 -8.97
CA ALA A 88 -21.78 -12.39 -8.74
C ALA A 88 -22.67 -11.97 -7.57
N ASP A 89 -23.77 -12.70 -7.34
CA ASP A 89 -24.71 -12.45 -6.25
C ASP A 89 -24.09 -12.71 -4.86
N SER A 90 -23.08 -13.58 -4.81
CA SER A 90 -22.42 -13.96 -3.56
C SER A 90 -21.30 -13.01 -3.13
N LEU A 91 -20.85 -12.10 -4.01
CA LEU A 91 -19.73 -11.19 -3.71
C LEU A 91 -20.02 -10.26 -2.51
N ALA A 92 -21.27 -9.80 -2.39
CA ALA A 92 -21.70 -8.96 -1.29
C ALA A 92 -21.54 -9.64 0.08
N HIS A 93 -21.70 -10.98 0.14
CA HIS A 93 -21.48 -11.74 1.37
C HIS A 93 -20.03 -11.74 1.83
N TYR A 94 -19.09 -11.49 0.92
CA TYR A 94 -17.66 -11.41 1.22
C TYR A 94 -17.16 -9.96 1.35
N GLY A 95 -18.06 -8.97 1.38
CA GLY A 95 -17.69 -7.55 1.46
C GLY A 95 -16.98 -7.03 0.21
N VAL A 96 -17.08 -7.75 -0.92
CA VAL A 96 -16.51 -7.34 -2.20
C VAL A 96 -17.63 -6.67 -3.01
N PRO A 97 -17.54 -5.37 -3.33
CA PRO A 97 -18.57 -4.71 -4.13
C PRO A 97 -18.57 -5.30 -5.56
N SER A 98 -19.74 -5.70 -6.02
CA SER A 98 -19.95 -6.07 -7.43
C SER A 98 -19.98 -4.78 -8.25
N ASP A 99 -19.04 -4.60 -9.18
CA ASP A 99 -18.98 -3.44 -10.08
C ASP A 99 -20.11 -3.44 -11.15
N THR A 100 -21.33 -3.85 -10.78
CA THR A 100 -22.54 -3.80 -11.61
C THR A 100 -23.27 -2.47 -11.35
N THR A 101 -22.66 -1.35 -11.69
CA THR A 101 -23.39 -0.08 -11.86
C THR A 101 -22.70 0.77 -12.93
N ALA A 102 -23.07 0.52 -14.18
CA ALA A 102 -22.86 1.43 -15.29
C ALA A 102 -24.23 1.80 -15.89
N ALA A 103 -24.87 2.82 -15.31
CA ALA A 103 -25.85 3.66 -15.99
C ALA A 103 -26.04 4.96 -15.18
N ALA A 104 -25.46 6.05 -15.69
CA ALA A 104 -25.75 7.41 -15.25
C ALA A 104 -27.23 7.75 -15.44
N PRO A 105 -27.76 8.65 -14.61
CA PRO A 105 -28.39 9.82 -15.20
C PRO A 105 -27.87 11.11 -14.54
N ALA A 106 -27.46 12.07 -15.38
CA ALA A 106 -27.46 13.49 -15.05
C ALA A 106 -28.29 14.20 -16.14
N PRO A 107 -28.82 15.42 -15.94
CA PRO A 107 -28.93 16.21 -14.71
C PRO A 107 -30.39 16.61 -14.40
N SER A 108 -30.72 16.92 -13.14
CA SER A 108 -31.88 17.76 -12.84
C SER A 108 -31.47 18.97 -12.01
N ALA A 109 -32.02 20.09 -12.44
CA ALA A 109 -31.56 21.43 -12.24
C ALA A 109 -31.72 21.96 -10.81
N ALA A 110 -30.93 23.00 -10.56
CA ALA A 110 -30.97 23.94 -9.45
C ALA A 110 -32.35 24.15 -8.82
N THR A 111 -32.40 24.11 -7.48
CA THR A 111 -33.30 24.98 -6.71
C THR A 111 -32.52 25.49 -5.51
N THR A 112 -32.26 26.79 -5.55
CA THR A 112 -31.77 27.63 -4.47
C THR A 112 -32.78 27.62 -3.33
N ALA A 113 -32.37 27.19 -2.13
CA ALA A 113 -33.08 27.52 -0.90
C ALA A 113 -32.07 27.69 0.24
N THR A 114 -32.17 28.84 0.86
CA THR A 114 -31.35 29.45 1.92
C THR A 114 -31.34 28.64 3.23
N PRO A 115 -30.21 28.55 3.95
CA PRO A 115 -30.23 28.09 5.33
C PRO A 115 -30.69 29.21 6.28
N THR A 116 -31.85 29.00 6.89
CA THR A 116 -32.36 29.78 8.02
C THR A 116 -31.53 29.49 9.27
N THR A 117 -30.91 30.53 9.81
CA THR A 117 -30.30 30.58 11.14
C THR A 117 -31.33 30.29 12.22
N THR A 118 -31.12 29.21 12.98
CA THR A 118 -31.76 29.03 14.29
C THR A 118 -30.66 28.74 15.31
N ALA A 119 -30.40 29.74 16.15
CA ALA A 119 -29.64 29.62 17.38
C ALA A 119 -30.49 28.93 18.45
N GLN A 120 -29.87 28.02 19.20
CA GLN A 120 -30.22 27.44 20.52
C GLN A 120 -29.53 26.05 20.56
N THR A 121 -28.85 25.58 21.60
CA THR A 121 -28.75 25.96 23.01
C THR A 121 -27.59 25.19 23.64
N HIS A 122 -26.97 25.80 24.63
CA HIS A 122 -25.95 25.27 25.51
C HIS A 122 -26.35 23.93 26.16
N GLY A 123 -25.40 22.99 26.23
CA GLY A 123 -25.48 21.73 26.98
C GLY A 123 -24.07 21.15 27.20
N PRO A 124 -23.81 20.47 28.33
CA PRO A 124 -22.56 20.62 29.07
C PRO A 124 -21.39 19.77 28.57
N THR A 125 -20.21 20.33 28.83
CA THR A 125 -18.85 19.76 28.82
C THR A 125 -18.79 18.28 29.21
N PRO A 126 -18.33 17.36 28.33
CA PRO A 126 -17.82 16.07 28.77
C PRO A 126 -16.46 16.26 29.46
N ALA A 127 -16.36 15.68 30.65
CA ALA A 127 -15.18 15.71 31.51
C ALA A 127 -13.89 15.25 30.79
N PRO A 128 -12.71 15.81 31.13
CA PRO A 128 -11.45 15.35 30.59
C PRO A 128 -11.14 13.92 31.04
N ALA A 129 -10.74 13.09 30.07
CA ALA A 129 -10.28 11.72 30.28
C ALA A 129 -9.11 11.66 31.29
N PRO A 130 -9.02 10.62 32.13
CA PRO A 130 -7.87 10.43 33.00
C PRO A 130 -6.60 10.13 32.19
N ALA A 131 -5.51 10.78 32.60
CA ALA A 131 -4.18 10.66 32.02
C ALA A 131 -3.66 9.20 31.99
N PRO A 132 -2.85 8.81 30.99
CA PRO A 132 -2.13 7.55 31.03
C PRO A 132 -1.12 7.55 32.17
N ALA A 133 -1.13 6.48 32.97
CA ALA A 133 -0.19 6.25 34.06
C ALA A 133 1.27 6.20 33.55
N PRO A 134 2.25 6.67 34.35
CA PRO A 134 3.66 6.58 33.99
C PRO A 134 4.14 5.12 33.98
N LEU A 135 4.82 4.75 32.88
CA LEU A 135 5.67 3.57 32.79
C LEU A 135 6.84 3.71 33.77
N ASN A 136 6.69 3.19 34.99
CA ASN A 136 7.83 2.69 35.76
C ASN A 136 8.28 1.39 35.08
N GLY A 137 9.49 1.29 34.53
CA GLY A 137 10.75 1.39 35.27
C GLY A 137 11.22 -0.06 35.49
N SER A 138 12.12 -0.57 34.65
CA SER A 138 13.58 -0.49 34.85
C SER A 138 14.11 -1.76 35.50
N THR A 139 14.82 -2.58 34.72
CA THR A 139 16.07 -3.29 35.07
C THR A 139 16.50 -4.06 33.82
N ALA A 140 17.44 -3.58 33.03
CA ALA A 140 18.88 -3.60 33.25
C ALA A 140 19.49 -5.01 33.25
N ASN A 141 20.53 -5.11 32.42
CA ASN A 141 21.78 -5.83 32.66
C ASN A 141 21.98 -7.16 31.94
N GLY A 142 23.01 -7.18 31.08
CA GLY A 142 23.45 -8.34 30.33
C GLY A 142 24.67 -8.04 29.46
N THR A 143 25.64 -7.32 30.02
CA THR A 143 26.99 -7.15 29.48
C THR A 143 27.65 -8.51 29.27
N SER A 144 28.04 -8.84 28.04
CA SER A 144 29.06 -9.86 27.77
C SER A 144 30.12 -9.25 26.88
N THR A 145 31.21 -8.89 27.54
CA THR A 145 32.49 -8.46 26.97
C THR A 145 33.50 -9.58 27.23
N GLY A 146 34.34 -9.87 26.25
CA GLY A 146 35.49 -10.77 26.34
C GLY A 146 35.29 -12.03 25.50
N GLY A 147 36.20 -12.44 24.62
CA GLY A 147 37.54 -12.03 24.18
C GLY A 147 37.82 -12.92 22.94
N GLY A 148 38.56 -12.53 21.92
CA GLY A 148 39.97 -12.18 21.99
C GLY A 148 40.77 -13.24 21.20
N GLN A 149 40.98 -12.95 19.90
CA GLN A 149 42.18 -13.28 19.08
C GLN A 149 42.51 -14.77 18.74
N PRO A 150 43.48 -15.06 17.82
CA PRO A 150 43.48 -14.81 16.36
C PRO A 150 44.00 -16.04 15.55
N GLN A 151 44.34 -15.84 14.26
CA GLN A 151 44.98 -16.77 13.28
C GLN A 151 43.99 -17.65 12.47
N ALA A 152 44.11 -17.82 11.15
CA ALA A 152 45.30 -17.84 10.32
C ALA A 152 45.10 -17.19 8.94
N ILE A 153 46.20 -16.61 8.47
CA ILE A 153 46.48 -16.17 7.11
C ILE A 153 46.72 -17.39 6.19
N SER A 154 46.07 -17.39 5.04
CA SER A 154 46.45 -18.10 3.81
C SER A 154 45.88 -17.20 2.71
N GLY A 155 46.66 -16.40 2.00
CA GLY A 155 47.79 -16.83 1.21
C GLY A 155 47.23 -17.32 -0.13
N GLU A 156 47.03 -16.42 -1.09
CA GLU A 156 47.44 -16.60 -2.49
C GLU A 156 47.01 -15.45 -3.41
N GLN A 157 48.05 -14.92 -4.08
CA GLN A 157 48.08 -14.45 -5.47
C GLN A 157 47.54 -13.05 -5.80
N MET A 158 48.44 -12.12 -5.49
CA MET A 158 48.80 -10.94 -6.27
C MET A 158 49.18 -11.33 -7.71
N ALA A 159 48.39 -10.90 -8.70
CA ALA A 159 48.81 -10.78 -10.09
C ALA A 159 48.73 -9.30 -10.47
N VAL A 160 49.92 -8.73 -10.65
CA VAL A 160 50.17 -7.41 -11.21
C VAL A 160 50.26 -7.61 -12.72
N ASP A 161 49.37 -7.00 -13.48
CA ASP A 161 49.57 -6.78 -14.91
C ASP A 161 49.51 -5.25 -15.13
N GLU A 162 50.67 -4.63 -14.91
CA GLU A 162 51.04 -3.32 -15.45
C GLU A 162 51.90 -3.58 -16.69
N ASP A 163 51.33 -3.46 -17.89
CA ASP A 163 52.00 -3.32 -19.20
C ASP A 163 50.84 -3.31 -20.24
N ASP A 164 50.77 -2.57 -21.33
CA ASP A 164 51.50 -1.49 -21.96
C ASP A 164 50.58 -1.09 -23.14
N GLY A 165 50.49 0.18 -23.53
CA GLY A 165 49.61 0.51 -24.66
C GLY A 165 49.18 1.95 -24.84
N LEU A 166 50.13 2.88 -24.83
CA LEU A 166 50.00 4.14 -25.59
C LEU A 166 49.82 3.81 -27.07
N HIS A 167 48.65 4.07 -27.64
CA HIS A 167 48.50 4.29 -29.08
C HIS A 167 48.08 5.74 -29.33
N LEU A 168 48.96 6.44 -30.05
CA LEU A 168 48.74 7.74 -30.69
C LEU A 168 47.48 7.73 -31.57
#